data_AF-A0A328B823-F1
#
_entry.id   AF-A0A328B823-F1
#
_cell.length_a   1.000
_cell.length_b   1.000
_cell.length_c   1.000
_cell.angle_alpha   90.00
_cell.angle_beta   90.00
_cell.angle_gamma   90.00
#
_symmetry.space_group_name_H-M   'P 1'
#
loop_
_entity.id
_entity.type
_entity.pdbx_description
1 polymer ?
#
loop_
_entity_poly.entity_id
_entity_poly.type
_entity_poly.pdbx_seq_one_letter_code
_entity_poly.pdbx_strand_id
1 'polypeptide(L)'
;MKPILLTQSLHLAQYLLQSLLMAGVVLWARPGLQRVPGPAGGAPALGPYALLAFLLILMVGSSLYTLSRYLRPELRRPIRENRRVYRGRQLLHNSLLELLALPPLLLYADSADPLHLLYFAVLSAGLAAINWPTQRRYQRWLLAAERRRLR
;
A
#
# COMPACT_ATOMS: atom_id res chain seq x y z
N MET A 1 17.58 -7.23 20.38
CA MET A 1 16.66 -7.66 19.29
C MET A 1 17.41 -7.68 17.95
N LYS A 2 17.29 -8.76 17.16
CA LYS A 2 17.86 -8.79 15.80
C LYS A 2 17.17 -7.69 14.95
N PRO A 3 17.91 -6.77 14.31
CA PRO A 3 17.32 -5.59 13.64
C PRO A 3 16.40 -5.93 12.46
N ILE A 4 16.42 -7.17 11.99
CA ILE A 4 15.49 -7.67 10.97
C ILE A 4 14.09 -7.94 11.53
N LEU A 5 13.98 -8.40 12.78
CA LEU A 5 12.69 -8.73 13.42
C LEU A 5 11.82 -7.49 13.58
N LEU A 6 12.42 -6.36 13.99
CA LEU A 6 11.71 -5.07 14.06
C LEU A 6 11.20 -4.63 12.69
N THR A 7 11.94 -4.92 11.62
CA THR A 7 11.50 -4.55 10.25
C THR A 7 10.33 -5.44 9.80
N GLN A 8 10.35 -6.72 10.18
CA GLN A 8 9.27 -7.67 9.91
C GLN A 8 8.00 -7.33 10.70
N SER A 9 8.12 -7.01 11.99
CA SER A 9 6.97 -6.62 12.81
C SER A 9 6.33 -5.33 12.31
N LEU A 10 7.14 -4.31 11.96
CA LEU A 10 6.63 -3.07 11.39
C LEU A 10 5.95 -3.29 10.03
N HIS A 11 6.50 -4.17 9.19
CA HIS A 11 5.89 -4.53 7.90
C HIS A 11 4.52 -5.20 8.09
N LEU A 12 4.42 -6.18 8.99
CA LEU A 12 3.16 -6.85 9.26
C LEU A 12 2.14 -5.91 9.90
N ALA A 13 2.57 -5.11 10.88
CA ALA A 13 1.72 -4.10 11.52
C ALA A 13 1.21 -3.07 10.51
N GLN A 14 2.04 -2.66 9.56
CA GLN A 14 1.64 -1.74 8.49
C GLN A 14 0.53 -2.34 7.63
N TYR A 15 0.72 -3.55 7.09
CA TYR A 15 -0.29 -4.21 6.25
C TYR A 15 -1.59 -4.43 7.02
N LEU A 16 -1.51 -4.87 8.29
CA LEU A 16 -2.71 -5.04 9.10
C LEU A 16 -3.43 -3.71 9.35
N LEU A 17 -2.70 -2.67 9.76
CA LEU A 17 -3.27 -1.37 10.07
C LEU A 17 -3.88 -0.72 8.82
N GLN A 18 -3.18 -0.77 7.69
CA GLN A 18 -3.64 -0.16 6.45
C GLN A 18 -4.84 -0.93 5.88
N SER A 19 -4.84 -2.26 5.91
CA SER A 19 -5.99 -3.06 5.52
C SER A 19 -7.22 -2.77 6.39
N LEU A 20 -7.05 -2.65 7.71
CA LEU A 20 -8.13 -2.27 8.64
C LEU A 20 -8.64 -0.86 8.40
N LEU A 21 -7.74 0.11 8.15
CA LEU A 21 -8.12 1.49 7.83
C LEU A 21 -8.89 1.56 6.50
N MET A 22 -8.41 0.89 5.46
CA MET A 22 -9.09 0.83 4.17
C MET A 22 -10.46 0.19 4.29
N ALA A 23 -10.54 -0.96 4.98
CA ALA A 23 -11.81 -1.62 5.26
C ALA A 23 -12.77 -0.72 6.05
N GLY A 24 -12.30 -0.12 7.13
CA GLY A 24 -13.08 0.79 7.97
C GLY A 24 -13.61 2.01 7.21
N VAL A 25 -12.77 2.65 6.40
CA VAL A 25 -13.16 3.82 5.58
C VAL A 25 -14.23 3.45 4.58
N VAL A 26 -14.08 2.34 3.86
CA VAL A 26 -15.07 1.94 2.84
C VAL A 26 -16.38 1.47 3.47
N LEU A 27 -16.32 0.71 4.58
CA LEU A 27 -17.52 0.31 5.31
C LEU A 27 -18.27 1.50 5.89
N TRP A 28 -17.54 2.50 6.40
CA TRP A 28 -18.12 3.75 6.90
C TRP A 28 -18.74 4.60 5.78
N ALA A 29 -18.10 4.63 4.60
CA ALA A 29 -18.59 5.38 3.44
C ALA A 29 -19.77 4.69 2.74
N ARG A 30 -19.94 3.37 2.90
CA ARG A 30 -20.94 2.55 2.20
C ARG A 30 -22.38 3.10 2.26
N PRO A 31 -22.93 3.50 3.42
CA PRO A 31 -24.29 4.04 3.48
C PRO A 31 -24.44 5.37 2.72
N GLY A 32 -23.37 6.17 2.63
CA GLY A 32 -23.35 7.41 1.85
C GLY A 32 -23.25 7.14 0.35
N LEU A 33 -22.41 6.20 -0.05
CA LEU A 33 -22.26 5.75 -1.44
C LEU A 33 -23.58 5.21 -2.02
N GLN A 34 -24.35 4.47 -1.22
CA GLN A 34 -25.65 3.92 -1.64
C GLN A 34 -26.79 4.96 -1.72
N ARG A 35 -26.60 6.14 -1.12
CA ARG A 35 -27.60 7.21 -1.06
C ARG A 35 -27.40 8.31 -2.10
N VAL A 36 -26.33 8.26 -2.90
CA VAL A 36 -26.12 9.22 -3.99
C VAL A 36 -27.17 8.94 -5.08
N PRO A 37 -28.12 9.84 -5.35
CA PRO A 37 -29.10 9.62 -6.40
C PRO A 37 -28.39 9.58 -7.77
N GLY A 38 -28.66 8.55 -8.57
CA GLY A 38 -28.24 8.53 -9.97
C GLY A 38 -28.98 9.62 -10.77
N PRO A 39 -28.40 10.09 -11.90
CA PRO A 39 -29.12 10.99 -12.79
C PRO A 39 -30.44 10.32 -13.21
N ALA A 40 -31.56 11.03 -13.07
CA ALA A 40 -32.94 10.58 -13.30
C ALA A 40 -33.53 9.59 -12.27
N GLY A 41 -33.01 9.51 -11.03
CA GLY A 41 -33.64 8.70 -9.97
C GLY A 41 -33.39 7.19 -10.07
N GLY A 42 -32.45 6.79 -10.95
CA GLY A 42 -31.92 5.43 -11.03
C GLY A 42 -30.88 5.12 -9.95
N ALA A 43 -30.44 3.85 -9.93
CA ALA A 43 -29.44 3.29 -9.00
C ALA A 43 -28.24 4.22 -8.78
N PRO A 44 -27.62 4.18 -7.57
CA PRO A 44 -26.60 5.14 -7.19
C PRO A 44 -25.43 5.20 -8.18
N ALA A 45 -25.17 6.39 -8.73
CA ALA A 45 -24.11 6.60 -9.70
C ALA A 45 -22.76 6.67 -8.98
N LEU A 46 -22.16 5.51 -8.70
CA LEU A 46 -20.84 5.37 -8.09
C LEU A 46 -19.69 5.77 -9.03
N GLY A 47 -19.96 5.92 -10.33
CA GLY A 47 -18.97 6.22 -11.36
C GLY A 47 -18.04 7.43 -11.08
N PRO A 48 -18.56 8.61 -10.68
CA PRO A 48 -17.73 9.77 -10.39
C PRO A 48 -16.83 9.59 -9.17
N TYR A 49 -17.33 8.92 -8.13
CA TYR A 49 -16.57 8.66 -6.90
C TYR A 49 -15.50 7.58 -7.11
N ALA A 50 -15.81 6.55 -7.91
CA ALA A 50 -14.83 5.56 -8.32
C ALA A 50 -13.71 6.19 -9.16
N LEU A 51 -14.04 7.10 -10.07
CA LEU A 51 -13.05 7.85 -10.86
C LEU A 51 -12.19 8.76 -9.96
N LEU A 52 -12.80 9.48 -9.01
CA LEU A 52 -12.07 10.34 -8.08
C LEU A 52 -11.14 9.52 -7.17
N ALA A 53 -11.61 8.39 -6.65
CA ALA A 53 -10.80 7.47 -5.86
C ALA A 53 -9.64 6.91 -6.69
N PHE A 54 -9.89 6.51 -7.93
CA PHE A 54 -8.86 6.04 -8.85
C PHE A 54 -7.80 7.12 -9.12
N LEU A 55 -8.21 8.36 -9.39
CA LEU A 55 -7.30 9.50 -9.57
C LEU A 55 -6.48 9.79 -8.32
N LEU A 56 -7.11 9.74 -7.13
CA LEU A 56 -6.43 9.95 -5.85
C LEU A 56 -5.38 8.87 -5.61
N ILE A 57 -5.72 7.59 -5.89
CA ILE A 57 -4.80 6.45 -5.81
C ILE A 57 -3.63 6.64 -6.78
N LEU A 58 -3.88 7.11 -8.00
CA LEU A 58 -2.82 7.41 -8.99
C LEU A 58 -1.92 8.56 -8.54
N MET A 59 -2.48 9.63 -8.00
CA MET A 59 -1.74 10.82 -7.58
C MET A 59 -0.90 10.55 -6.33
N VAL A 60 -1.50 9.98 -5.29
CA VAL A 60 -0.80 9.51 -4.09
C VAL A 60 0.20 8.41 -4.46
N GLY A 61 -0.23 7.53 -5.38
CA GLY A 61 0.54 6.45 -5.98
C GLY A 61 1.87 6.90 -6.58
N SER A 62 1.76 7.79 -7.55
CA SER A 62 2.90 8.37 -8.26
C SER A 62 3.80 9.19 -7.34
N SER A 63 3.23 9.95 -6.40
CA SER A 63 3.99 10.76 -5.43
C SER A 63 4.83 9.87 -4.50
N LEU A 64 4.23 8.85 -3.89
CA LEU A 64 4.93 7.88 -3.05
C LEU A 64 5.97 7.10 -3.86
N TYR A 65 5.65 6.72 -5.11
CA TYR A 65 6.58 5.99 -5.97
C TYR A 65 7.82 6.84 -6.25
N THR A 66 7.60 8.11 -6.59
CA THR A 66 8.64 9.10 -6.83
C THR A 66 9.50 9.29 -5.59
N LEU A 67 8.89 9.48 -4.42
CA LEU A 67 9.60 9.62 -3.15
C LEU A 67 10.42 8.36 -2.81
N SER A 68 9.85 7.17 -3.02
CA SER A 68 10.54 5.89 -2.81
C SER A 68 11.75 5.68 -3.72
N ARG A 69 11.72 6.28 -4.92
CA ARG A 69 12.81 6.26 -5.90
C ARG A 69 13.95 7.22 -5.53
N TYR A 70 13.62 8.32 -4.85
CA TYR A 70 14.61 9.29 -4.35
C TYR A 70 15.28 8.85 -3.04
N LEU A 71 14.70 7.92 -2.28
CA LEU A 71 15.33 7.33 -1.10
C LEU A 71 16.47 6.38 -1.49
N ARG A 72 17.67 6.94 -1.59
CA ARG A 72 18.91 6.22 -1.93
C ARG A 72 19.73 5.90 -0.67
N PRO A 73 20.46 4.78 -0.65
CA PRO A 73 21.45 4.54 0.39
C PRO A 73 22.66 5.46 0.20
N GLU A 74 23.24 5.90 1.31
CA GLU A 74 24.49 6.64 1.32
C GLU A 74 25.54 5.84 2.08
N LEU A 75 26.57 5.34 1.38
CA LEU A 75 27.59 4.46 1.97
C LEU A 75 28.41 5.13 3.08
N ARG A 76 28.47 6.47 3.10
CA ARG A 76 29.12 7.26 4.15
C ARG A 76 28.28 7.33 5.43
N ARG A 77 26.98 7.02 5.38
CA ARG A 77 26.10 7.05 6.55
C ARG A 77 26.25 5.81 7.41
N PRO A 78 26.08 5.93 8.74
CA PRO A 78 26.04 4.79 9.63
C PRO A 78 25.00 3.75 9.21
N ILE A 79 25.33 2.47 9.40
CA ILE A 79 24.45 1.33 9.04
C ILE A 79 23.04 1.46 9.67
N ARG A 80 22.94 1.97 10.91
CA ARG A 80 21.67 2.19 11.60
C ARG A 80 20.78 3.19 10.86
N GLU A 81 21.38 4.24 10.31
CA GLU A 81 20.66 5.31 9.61
C GLU A 81 20.23 4.86 8.22
N ASN A 82 21.10 4.16 7.47
CA ASN A 82 20.73 3.53 6.20
C ASN A 82 19.59 2.51 6.36
N ARG A 83 19.54 1.76 7.47
CA ARG A 83 18.39 0.90 7.79
C ARG A 83 17.11 1.69 8.08
N ARG A 84 17.19 2.90 8.63
CA ARG A 84 16.02 3.77 8.85
C ARG A 84 15.47 4.26 7.50
N VAL A 85 16.37 4.69 6.59
CA VAL A 85 16.01 5.11 5.22
C VAL A 85 15.38 3.94 4.45
N TYR A 86 15.98 2.75 4.53
CA TYR A 86 15.45 1.55 3.90
C TYR A 86 14.04 1.21 4.42
N ARG A 87 13.82 1.29 5.74
CA ARG A 87 12.49 1.10 6.33
C ARG A 87 11.49 2.11 5.80
N GLY A 88 11.84 3.40 5.75
CA GLY A 88 10.98 4.44 5.17
C GLY A 88 10.59 4.13 3.72
N ARG A 89 11.57 3.76 2.89
CA ARG A 89 11.30 3.35 1.50
C ARG A 89 10.38 2.13 1.43
N GLN A 90 10.59 1.14 2.27
CA GLN A 90 9.77 -0.07 2.29
C GLN A 90 8.34 0.23 2.76
N LEU A 91 8.16 1.10 3.75
CA LEU A 91 6.84 1.58 4.18
C LEU A 91 6.10 2.21 3.00
N LEU A 92 6.70 3.17 2.30
CA LEU A 92 6.06 3.84 1.15
C LEU A 92 5.69 2.84 0.05
N HIS A 93 6.59 1.90 -0.26
CA HIS A 93 6.35 0.89 -1.28
C HIS A 93 5.24 -0.11 -0.90
N ASN A 94 5.18 -0.53 0.36
CA ASN A 94 4.11 -1.42 0.83
C ASN A 94 2.76 -0.71 0.77
N SER A 95 2.70 0.55 1.22
CA SER A 95 1.46 1.32 1.17
C SER A 95 0.93 1.49 -0.25
N LEU A 96 1.84 1.63 -1.21
CA LEU A 96 1.50 1.65 -2.64
C LEU A 96 0.91 0.35 -3.13
N LEU A 97 1.54 -0.76 -2.78
CA LEU A 97 1.10 -2.06 -3.25
C LEU A 97 -0.24 -2.44 -2.62
N GLU A 98 -0.45 -2.11 -1.36
CA GLU A 98 -1.70 -2.42 -0.67
C GLU A 98 -2.89 -1.60 -1.18
N LEU A 99 -2.67 -0.44 -1.81
CA LEU A 99 -3.74 0.26 -2.54
C LEU A 99 -4.30 -0.57 -3.71
N LEU A 100 -3.56 -1.55 -4.24
CA LEU A 100 -4.08 -2.50 -5.24
C LEU A 100 -5.14 -3.43 -4.67
N ALA A 101 -5.25 -3.55 -3.35
CA ALA A 101 -6.30 -4.30 -2.68
C ALA A 101 -7.59 -3.47 -2.48
N LEU A 102 -7.59 -2.18 -2.83
CA LEU A 102 -8.76 -1.33 -2.69
C LEU A 102 -9.93 -1.67 -3.66
N PRO A 103 -9.69 -1.99 -4.95
CA PRO A 103 -10.76 -2.37 -5.89
C PRO A 103 -11.70 -3.49 -5.42
N PRO A 104 -11.24 -4.66 -4.92
CA PRO A 104 -12.16 -5.68 -4.44
C PRO A 104 -12.97 -5.23 -3.22
N LEU A 105 -12.41 -4.34 -2.41
CA LEU A 105 -13.11 -3.79 -1.26
C LEU A 105 -14.21 -2.79 -1.67
N LEU A 106 -14.02 -2.07 -2.78
CA LEU A 106 -15.08 -1.26 -3.42
C LEU A 106 -16.18 -2.13 -4.04
N LEU A 107 -15.81 -3.24 -4.70
CA LEU A 107 -16.79 -4.20 -5.23
C LEU A 107 -17.66 -4.80 -4.12
N TYR A 108 -17.07 -5.08 -2.96
CA TYR A 108 -17.82 -5.50 -1.77
C TYR A 108 -18.80 -4.41 -1.29
N ALA A 109 -18.40 -3.14 -1.30
CA ALA A 109 -19.28 -2.05 -0.86
C ALA A 109 -20.55 -1.93 -1.70
N ASP A 110 -20.44 -2.23 -3.00
CA ASP A 110 -21.53 -2.22 -3.97
C ASP A 110 -22.40 -3.48 -3.89
N SER A 111 -21.79 -4.65 -4.09
CA SER A 111 -22.50 -5.94 -4.20
C SER A 111 -22.87 -6.60 -2.87
N ALA A 112 -22.19 -6.24 -1.78
CA ALA A 112 -22.24 -6.94 -0.49
C ALA A 112 -21.84 -8.43 -0.53
N ASP A 113 -21.23 -8.91 -1.63
CA ASP A 113 -20.84 -10.30 -1.77
C ASP A 113 -19.59 -10.62 -0.92
N PRO A 114 -19.67 -11.53 0.07
CA PRO A 114 -18.55 -11.88 0.94
C PRO A 114 -17.31 -12.40 0.18
N LEU A 115 -17.47 -12.91 -1.06
CA LEU A 115 -16.34 -13.35 -1.89
C LEU A 115 -15.37 -12.21 -2.21
N HIS A 116 -15.85 -10.98 -2.36
CA HIS A 116 -14.99 -9.81 -2.58
C HIS A 116 -14.17 -9.46 -1.34
N LEU A 117 -14.73 -9.67 -0.15
CA LEU A 117 -14.02 -9.45 1.12
C LEU A 117 -12.96 -10.53 1.36
N LEU A 118 -13.26 -11.78 1.01
CA LEU A 118 -12.28 -12.86 1.00
C LEU A 118 -11.15 -12.57 -0.01
N TYR A 119 -11.49 -12.12 -1.22
CA TYR A 119 -10.49 -11.78 -2.22
C TYR A 119 -9.58 -10.62 -1.77
N PHE A 120 -10.14 -9.60 -1.13
CA PHE A 120 -9.36 -8.56 -0.47
C PHE A 120 -8.39 -9.13 0.56
N ALA A 121 -8.86 -9.98 1.49
CA ALA A 121 -8.02 -10.54 2.55
C ALA A 121 -6.87 -11.39 1.98
N VAL A 122 -7.16 -12.24 0.99
CA VAL A 122 -6.17 -13.07 0.31
C VAL A 122 -5.15 -12.22 -0.44
N LEU A 123 -5.60 -11.18 -1.16
CA LEU A 123 -4.73 -10.28 -1.88
C LEU A 123 -3.80 -9.51 -0.95
N SER A 124 -4.32 -8.93 0.14
CA SER A 124 -3.51 -8.25 1.16
C SER A 124 -2.48 -9.19 1.81
N ALA A 125 -2.88 -10.41 2.19
CA ALA A 125 -1.98 -11.40 2.75
C ALA A 125 -0.89 -11.84 1.75
N GLY A 126 -1.27 -12.03 0.48
CA GLY A 126 -0.33 -12.37 -0.60
C GLY A 126 0.69 -11.25 -0.84
N LEU A 127 0.23 -9.99 -0.87
CA LEU A 127 1.11 -8.82 -1.02
C LEU A 127 2.09 -8.69 0.15
N ALA A 128 1.63 -8.91 1.39
CA ALA A 128 2.50 -8.95 2.56
C ALA A 128 3.56 -10.06 2.44
N ALA A 129 3.15 -11.28 2.05
CA ALA A 129 4.07 -12.41 1.90
C ALA A 129 5.13 -12.18 0.80
N ILE A 130 4.72 -11.70 -0.38
CA ILE A 130 5.63 -11.42 -1.51
C ILE A 130 6.62 -10.30 -1.17
N ASN A 131 6.18 -9.31 -0.37
CA ASN A 131 6.99 -8.16 0.01
C ASN A 131 7.73 -8.30 1.34
N TRP A 132 7.84 -9.54 1.83
CA TRP A 132 8.47 -9.82 3.11
C TRP A 132 9.90 -9.23 3.19
N PRO A 133 10.22 -8.47 4.27
CA PRO A 133 11.54 -7.94 4.49
C PRO A 133 12.55 -9.04 4.82
N THR A 134 13.60 -9.13 4.02
CA THR A 134 14.72 -10.04 4.23
C THR A 134 16.04 -9.30 4.20
N GLN A 135 17.05 -9.82 4.92
CA GLN A 135 18.43 -9.31 4.88
C GLN A 135 18.99 -9.26 3.45
N ARG A 136 18.67 -10.27 2.62
CA ARG A 136 19.07 -10.32 1.20
C ARG A 136 18.52 -9.16 0.37
N ARG A 137 17.26 -8.76 0.59
CA ARG A 137 16.66 -7.57 -0.09
C ARG A 137 17.38 -6.28 0.34
N TYR A 138 17.70 -6.14 1.61
CA TYR A 138 18.47 -4.99 2.12
C TYR A 138 19.88 -4.91 1.51
N GLN A 139 20.61 -6.03 1.47
CA GLN A 139 21.94 -6.08 0.86
C GLN A 139 21.90 -5.76 -0.64
N ARG A 140 20.94 -6.33 -1.39
CA ARG A 140 20.75 -6.01 -2.81
C ARG A 140 20.50 -4.51 -3.03
N TRP A 141 19.72 -3.88 -2.16
CA TRP A 141 19.46 -2.45 -2.24
C TRP A 141 20.71 -1.61 -1.99
N LEU A 142 21.56 -1.98 -1.02
CA LEU A 142 22.86 -1.33 -0.79
C LEU A 142 23.80 -1.48 -2.00
N LEU A 143 23.98 -2.70 -2.50
CA LEU A 143 24.85 -3.00 -3.65
C LEU A 143 24.38 -2.33 -4.94
N ALA A 144 23.07 -2.14 -5.10
CA ALA A 144 22.50 -1.44 -6.26
C ALA A 144 22.85 0.06 -6.26
N ALA A 145 23.10 0.67 -5.11
CA ALA A 145 23.54 2.05 -5.04
C ALA A 145 25.05 2.20 -5.27
N GLU A 146 25.84 1.25 -4.77
CA GLU A 146 27.28 1.18 -5.04
C GLU A 146 27.55 1.07 -6.55
N ARG A 147 26.86 0.16 -7.24
CA ARG A 147 26.98 -0.01 -8.71
C ARG A 147 26.60 1.22 -9.52
N ARG A 148 25.73 2.10 -9.02
CA ARG A 148 25.35 3.34 -9.70
C ARG A 148 26.30 4.50 -9.40
N ARG A 149 27.16 4.38 -8.38
CA ARG A 149 28.21 5.37 -8.08
C ARG A 149 29.43 5.21 -8.98
N LEU A 150 29.63 4.01 -9.51
CA LEU A 150 30.75 3.63 -10.38
C LEU A 150 30.45 3.81 -11.87
N ARG A 151 29.23 4.24 -12.22
CA ARG A 151 28.81 4.60 -13.57
C ARG A 151 28.58 6.10 -13.62
#